data_AF-A0ABD3T3L8-F1
#
_entry.id   AF-A0ABD3T3L8-F1
#
_cell.length_a   1.000
_cell.length_b   1.000
_cell.length_c   1.000
_cell.angle_alpha   90.00
_cell.angle_beta   90.00
_cell.angle_gamma   90.00
#
_symmetry.space_group_name_H-M   'P 1'
#
loop_
_entity.id
_entity.type
_entity.pdbx_description
1 polymer ?
#
loop_
_entity_poly.entity_id
_entity_poly.type
_entity_poly.pdbx_seq_one_letter_code
_entity_poly.pdbx_strand_id
1 'polypeptide(L)'
;MYSDEYTHGTDHLNDKTTLQDIYEREVMKIRKRSTYMGIWQIFALSSVLQQKVFSIYPKLGNVNVRKDLHKIIHPRVNVCENRILYIMWTSTRSDMTRGHWLPNHFVPVQPIDETVESKDQANEQQNEFENHEMKWKQM
;
A
#
# COMPACT_ATOMS: atom_id res chain seq x y z
N MET A 1 2.11 14.10 -10.54
CA MET A 1 0.68 13.82 -10.71
C MET A 1 0.58 12.70 -11.75
N TYR A 2 0.09 11.52 -11.37
CA TYR A 2 0.14 10.31 -12.21
C TYR A 2 -1.18 10.11 -12.93
N SER A 3 -1.49 11.07 -13.79
CA SER A 3 -2.35 10.81 -14.93
C SER A 3 -1.48 10.16 -16.01
N ASP A 4 -2.02 9.17 -16.74
CA ASP A 4 -1.38 8.66 -17.96
C ASP A 4 -1.21 9.76 -19.03
N GLU A 5 -1.95 10.87 -18.89
CA GLU A 5 -1.88 12.03 -19.77
C GLU A 5 -0.86 13.03 -19.20
N TYR A 6 0.30 13.12 -19.87
CA TYR A 6 1.31 14.14 -19.60
C TYR A 6 0.77 15.52 -19.99
N THR A 7 0.58 16.41 -19.01
CA THR A 7 0.30 17.83 -19.28
C THR A 7 1.62 18.58 -19.45
N HIS A 8 1.91 19.05 -20.67
CA HIS A 8 3.09 19.88 -20.96
C HIS A 8 3.05 21.19 -20.17
N GLY A 9 4.19 21.57 -19.59
CA GLY A 9 4.37 22.85 -18.89
C GLY A 9 4.21 22.71 -17.37
N THR A 10 5.34 22.64 -16.66
CA THR A 10 5.41 22.52 -15.20
C THR A 10 4.94 23.76 -14.43
N ASP A 11 4.65 24.87 -15.11
CA ASP A 11 4.26 26.14 -14.48
C ASP A 11 2.76 26.26 -14.17
N HIS A 12 1.92 25.36 -14.70
CA HIS A 12 0.46 25.43 -14.53
C HIS A 12 -0.10 24.51 -13.44
N LEU A 13 0.74 23.71 -12.78
CA LEU A 13 0.29 22.75 -11.75
C LEU A 13 -0.04 23.40 -10.40
N ASN A 14 0.26 24.70 -10.24
CA ASN A 14 -0.14 25.50 -9.07
C ASN A 14 -1.48 26.21 -9.28
N ASP A 15 -2.03 26.19 -10.49
CA ASP A 15 -3.34 26.76 -10.76
C ASP A 15 -4.44 25.78 -10.33
N LYS A 16 -5.29 26.25 -9.42
CA LYS A 16 -6.41 25.48 -8.88
C LYS A 16 -7.35 25.01 -10.00
N THR A 17 -7.54 25.82 -11.03
CA THR A 17 -8.43 25.50 -12.16
C THR A 17 -7.88 24.32 -12.95
N THR A 18 -6.60 24.37 -13.29
CA THR A 18 -5.89 23.27 -13.95
C THR A 18 -5.94 21.97 -13.14
N LEU A 19 -5.73 22.04 -11.82
CA LEU A 19 -5.84 20.86 -10.94
C LEU A 19 -7.25 20.27 -10.93
N GLN A 20 -8.27 21.13 -10.89
CA GLN A 20 -9.67 20.73 -10.94
C GLN A 20 -10.00 20.03 -12.26
N ASP A 21 -9.57 20.60 -13.40
CA ASP A 21 -9.84 20.02 -14.72
C ASP A 21 -9.20 18.63 -14.88
N ILE A 22 -7.97 18.44 -14.38
CA ILE A 22 -7.31 17.13 -14.44
C ILE A 22 -8.05 16.12 -13.54
N TYR A 23 -8.46 16.55 -12.34
CA TYR A 23 -9.26 15.74 -11.43
C TYR A 23 -10.59 15.31 -12.05
N GLU A 24 -11.35 16.24 -12.61
CA GLU A 24 -12.63 15.95 -13.24
C GLU A 24 -12.48 14.98 -14.42
N ARG A 25 -11.45 15.18 -15.26
CA ARG A 25 -11.16 14.28 -16.38
C ARG A 25 -10.83 12.86 -15.91
N GLU A 26 -9.98 12.73 -14.89
CA GLU A 26 -9.65 11.42 -14.33
C GLU A 26 -10.90 10.73 -13.78
N VAL A 27 -11.72 11.44 -13.00
CA VAL A 27 -12.98 10.91 -12.46
C VAL A 27 -13.92 10.46 -13.58
N MET A 28 -14.05 11.23 -14.67
CA MET A 28 -14.88 10.85 -15.81
C MET A 28 -14.34 9.61 -16.55
N LYS A 29 -13.02 9.44 -16.63
CA LYS A 29 -12.37 8.26 -17.22
C LYS A 29 -12.67 7.00 -16.40
N ILE A 30 -12.44 7.05 -15.09
CA ILE A 30 -12.54 5.86 -14.21
C ILE A 30 -13.97 5.37 -13.96
N ARG A 31 -14.99 6.19 -14.28
CA ARG A 31 -16.40 5.78 -14.20
C ARG A 31 -16.75 4.67 -15.19
N LYS A 32 -15.95 4.47 -16.24
CA LYS A 32 -16.15 3.43 -17.25
C LYS A 32 -15.66 2.08 -16.74
N ARG A 33 -16.35 1.00 -17.10
CA ARG A 33 -15.93 -0.37 -16.78
C ARG A 33 -14.53 -0.66 -17.36
N SER A 34 -13.78 -1.53 -16.68
CA SER A 34 -12.46 -2.00 -17.11
C SER A 34 -11.43 -0.89 -17.29
N THR A 35 -11.47 0.12 -16.43
CA THR A 35 -10.46 1.19 -16.37
C THR A 35 -9.61 1.06 -15.11
N TYR A 36 -8.36 1.49 -15.19
CA TYR A 36 -7.44 1.51 -14.06
C TYR A 36 -7.56 2.81 -13.29
N MET A 37 -7.36 2.73 -11.97
CA MET A 37 -7.42 3.87 -11.05
C MET A 37 -6.02 4.30 -10.63
N GLY A 38 -5.91 5.56 -10.24
CA GLY A 38 -4.69 6.18 -9.75
C GLY A 38 -4.68 6.39 -8.23
N ILE A 39 -3.74 7.22 -7.79
CA ILE A 39 -3.51 7.50 -6.38
C ILE A 39 -4.65 8.31 -5.74
N TRP A 40 -5.36 9.13 -6.52
CA TRP A 40 -6.47 9.93 -6.02
C TRP A 40 -7.61 9.06 -5.50
N GLN A 41 -7.86 7.90 -6.10
CA GLN A 41 -8.86 6.97 -5.59
C GLN A 41 -8.42 6.30 -4.29
N ILE A 42 -7.12 6.13 -4.04
CA ILE A 42 -6.61 5.67 -2.73
C ILE A 42 -6.78 6.76 -1.66
N PHE A 43 -6.59 8.04 -2.01
CA PHE A 43 -6.90 9.16 -1.10
C PHE A 43 -8.39 9.21 -0.74
N ALA A 44 -9.25 9.04 -1.74
CA ALA A 44 -10.69 8.95 -1.54
C ALA A 44 -11.06 7.75 -0.67
N LEU A 45 -10.48 6.57 -0.94
CA LEU A 45 -10.69 5.35 -0.17
C LEU A 45 -10.35 5.54 1.30
N SER A 46 -9.16 6.07 1.61
CA SER A 46 -8.76 6.37 2.98
C SER A 46 -9.77 7.27 3.69
N SER A 47 -10.24 8.32 3.00
CA SER A 47 -11.24 9.24 3.56
C SER A 47 -12.60 8.61 3.80
N VAL A 48 -13.08 7.76 2.87
CA VAL A 48 -14.39 7.09 2.96
C VAL A 48 -14.39 6.05 4.06
N LEU A 49 -13.33 5.25 4.16
CA LEU A 49 -13.16 4.24 5.21
C LEU A 49 -12.80 4.84 6.57
N GLN A 50 -12.43 6.13 6.61
CA GLN A 50 -11.94 6.82 7.81
C GLN A 50 -10.76 6.09 8.47
N GLN A 51 -9.91 5.46 7.65
CA GLN A 51 -8.76 4.68 8.08
C GLN A 51 -7.50 5.12 7.32
N LYS A 52 -6.34 4.94 7.96
CA LYS A 52 -5.05 5.13 7.29
C LYS A 52 -4.86 4.04 6.26
N VAL A 53 -4.34 4.41 5.08
CA VAL A 53 -3.98 3.45 4.04
C VAL A 53 -2.49 3.59 3.75
N PHE A 54 -1.72 2.54 3.96
CA PHE A 54 -0.35 2.48 3.46
C PHE A 54 -0.36 2.03 2.00
N SER A 55 -0.07 2.97 1.10
CA SER A 55 0.10 2.73 -0.32
C SER A 55 1.52 2.22 -0.57
N ILE A 56 1.65 0.93 -0.87
CA ILE A 56 2.94 0.27 -1.10
C ILE A 56 3.26 0.29 -2.59
N TYR A 57 4.09 1.23 -3.01
CA TYR A 57 4.68 1.18 -4.36
C TYR A 57 5.97 0.32 -4.36
N PRO A 58 6.12 -0.66 -5.27
CA PRO A 58 7.30 -1.54 -5.32
C PRO A 58 8.58 -0.76 -5.65
N LYS A 59 9.75 -1.35 -5.37
CA LYS A 59 11.06 -0.79 -5.78
C LYS A 59 11.32 -1.08 -7.28
N LEU A 60 10.42 -0.61 -8.14
CA LEU A 60 10.44 -0.76 -9.60
C LEU A 60 10.06 0.57 -10.27
N GLY A 61 10.46 0.74 -11.52
CA GLY A 61 10.16 1.92 -12.32
C GLY A 61 10.94 3.16 -11.87
N ASN A 62 10.34 4.33 -12.06
CA ASN A 62 10.96 5.61 -11.76
C ASN A 62 10.98 5.90 -10.24
N VAL A 63 12.15 6.20 -9.70
CA VAL A 63 12.38 6.44 -8.26
C VAL A 63 11.58 7.65 -7.75
N ASN A 64 11.36 8.67 -8.58
CA ASN A 64 10.54 9.83 -8.23
C ASN A 64 9.07 9.44 -8.07
N VAL A 65 8.56 8.50 -8.90
CA VAL A 65 7.21 7.94 -8.76
C VAL A 65 7.02 7.30 -7.40
N ARG A 66 8.00 6.49 -7.00
CA ARG A 66 7.96 5.80 -5.72
C ARG A 66 7.91 6.77 -4.53
N LYS A 67 8.63 7.91 -4.58
CA LYS A 67 8.62 8.89 -3.48
C LYS A 67 7.21 9.43 -3.21
N ASP A 68 6.43 9.64 -4.27
CA ASP A 68 5.09 10.21 -4.15
C ASP A 68 4.02 9.16 -3.84
N LEU A 69 4.22 7.91 -4.30
CA LEU A 69 3.24 6.83 -4.21
C LEU A 69 3.48 5.84 -3.07
N HIS A 70 4.71 5.68 -2.58
CA HIS A 70 5.02 4.78 -1.46
C HIS A 70 4.88 5.52 -0.13
N LYS A 71 3.66 5.69 0.37
CA LYS A 71 3.39 6.51 1.57
C LYS A 71 2.13 6.11 2.33
N ILE A 72 2.10 6.50 3.61
CA ILE A 72 0.89 6.45 4.44
C ILE A 72 -0.02 7.62 4.05
N ILE A 73 -1.26 7.29 3.76
CA ILE A 73 -2.33 8.23 3.43
C ILE A 73 -3.24 8.31 4.65
N HIS A 74 -3.53 9.55 5.06
CA HIS A 74 -4.40 9.82 6.19
C HIS A 74 -5.82 10.15 5.71
N PRO A 75 -6.86 9.72 6.45
CA PRO A 75 -8.24 10.11 6.16
C PRO A 75 -8.42 11.61 6.42
N ARG A 76 -9.34 12.26 5.70
CA ARG A 76 -9.69 13.68 5.96
C ARG A 76 -10.24 13.91 7.36
N VAL A 77 -10.96 12.93 7.90
CA VAL A 77 -11.47 12.93 9.27
C VAL A 77 -11.12 11.57 9.87
N ASN A 78 -10.40 11.57 11.00
CA ASN A 78 -9.98 10.34 11.66
C ASN A 78 -10.92 10.05 12.83
N VAL A 79 -11.85 9.12 12.63
CA VAL A 79 -12.89 8.78 13.62
C VAL A 79 -12.71 7.36 14.17
N CYS A 80 -12.00 6.50 13.44
CA CYS A 80 -11.88 5.07 13.76
C CYS A 80 -10.56 4.73 14.47
N GLU A 81 -10.52 3.50 15.00
CA GLU A 81 -9.34 2.86 15.59
C GLU A 81 -8.10 3.02 14.68
N ASN A 82 -6.90 3.15 15.29
CA ASN A 82 -5.62 3.45 14.63
C ASN A 82 -5.05 2.28 13.79
N ARG A 83 -5.91 1.54 13.08
CA ARG A 83 -5.51 0.47 12.16
C ARG A 83 -5.05 1.07 10.83
N ILE A 84 -4.07 0.41 10.22
CA ILE A 84 -3.55 0.75 8.89
C ILE A 84 -3.97 -0.35 7.93
N LEU A 85 -4.62 0.03 6.82
CA LEU A 85 -4.87 -0.86 5.69
C LEU A 85 -3.68 -0.80 4.74
N TYR A 86 -3.25 -1.93 4.19
CA TYR A 86 -2.11 -1.98 3.28
C TYR A 86 -2.59 -2.35 1.89
N ILE A 87 -2.23 -1.53 0.89
CA ILE A 87 -2.57 -1.77 -0.51
C ILE A 87 -1.30 -1.64 -1.34
N MET A 88 -0.98 -2.65 -2.13
CA MET A 88 0.20 -2.67 -2.98
C MET A 88 -0.16 -2.46 -4.44
N TRP A 89 0.65 -1.62 -5.10
CA TRP A 89 0.62 -1.43 -6.55
C TRP A 89 1.29 -2.63 -7.22
N THR A 90 0.59 -3.24 -8.18
CA THR A 90 1.05 -4.43 -8.90
C THR A 90 0.83 -4.27 -10.40
N SER A 91 1.49 -5.12 -11.17
CA SER A 91 1.36 -5.14 -12.63
C SER A 91 1.36 -6.58 -13.14
N THR A 92 0.43 -6.88 -14.04
CA THR A 92 0.37 -8.17 -14.76
C THR A 92 1.00 -8.09 -16.14
N ARG A 93 1.57 -6.94 -16.49
CA ARG A 93 2.17 -6.66 -17.78
C ARG A 93 3.49 -7.42 -17.95
N SER A 94 3.64 -8.13 -19.07
CA SER A 94 4.85 -8.88 -19.41
C SER A 94 5.87 -8.06 -20.21
N ASP A 95 5.46 -6.90 -20.74
CA ASP A 95 6.24 -6.03 -21.63
C ASP A 95 7.12 -5.01 -20.88
N MET A 96 7.28 -5.16 -19.57
CA MET A 96 7.93 -4.14 -18.72
C MET A 96 9.35 -4.52 -18.32
N THR A 97 10.21 -3.51 -18.16
CA THR A 97 11.54 -3.67 -17.57
C THR A 97 11.57 -3.10 -16.15
N ARG A 98 12.63 -3.41 -15.39
CA ARG A 98 12.80 -2.85 -14.03
C ARG A 98 12.79 -1.31 -14.01
N GLY A 99 13.36 -0.66 -15.02
CA GLY A 99 13.43 0.81 -15.11
C GLY A 99 12.16 1.48 -15.65
N HIS A 100 11.34 0.72 -16.37
CA HIS A 100 10.10 1.20 -16.99
C HIS A 100 8.94 0.29 -16.59
N TRP A 101 8.54 0.41 -15.33
CA TRP A 101 7.44 -0.33 -14.74
C TRP A 101 6.27 0.60 -14.44
N LEU A 102 5.06 0.15 -14.78
CA LEU A 102 3.80 0.85 -14.59
C LEU A 102 2.79 -0.10 -13.94
N PRO A 103 2.09 0.35 -12.90
CA PRO A 103 1.05 -0.45 -12.26
C PRO A 103 -0.21 -0.51 -13.11
N ASN A 104 -0.96 -1.60 -12.99
CA ASN A 104 -2.33 -1.71 -13.49
C ASN A 104 -3.26 -2.48 -12.55
N HIS A 105 -2.78 -2.92 -11.39
CA HIS A 105 -3.60 -3.61 -10.39
C HIS A 105 -3.25 -3.13 -8.98
N PHE A 106 -4.23 -3.28 -8.08
CA PHE A 106 -4.05 -3.13 -6.65
C PHE A 106 -4.32 -4.46 -5.97
N VAL A 107 -3.52 -4.79 -4.96
CA VAL A 107 -3.76 -5.95 -4.10
C VAL A 107 -3.79 -5.51 -2.64
N PRO A 108 -4.77 -5.96 -1.84
CA PRO A 108 -4.70 -5.82 -0.40
C PRO A 108 -3.53 -6.66 0.13
N VAL A 109 -2.83 -6.14 1.14
CA VAL A 109 -1.73 -6.82 1.81
C VAL A 109 -2.09 -6.98 3.27
N GLN A 110 -1.86 -8.17 3.82
CA GLN A 110 -1.95 -8.43 5.24
C GLN A 110 -0.54 -8.48 5.81
N PRO A 111 -0.19 -7.63 6.80
CA PRO A 111 1.05 -7.81 7.55
C PRO A 111 1.08 -9.19 8.19
N ILE A 112 2.21 -9.88 8.07
CA ILE A 112 2.45 -11.12 8.81
C ILE A 112 2.95 -10.67 10.18
N ASP A 113 2.19 -10.97 11.23
CA ASP A 113 2.67 -10.78 12.59
C ASP A 113 3.73 -11.85 12.88
N GLU A 114 5.00 -11.47 13.05
CA GLU A 114 6.12 -12.37 13.40
C GLU A 114 5.98 -13.05 14.78
N THR A 115 4.81 -12.93 15.43
CA THR A 115 4.59 -13.29 16.84
C THR A 115 3.99 -14.67 17.07
N VAL A 116 3.70 -15.45 16.02
CA VAL A 116 3.13 -16.80 16.17
C VAL A 116 4.23 -17.87 16.25
N GLU A 117 5.23 -17.84 15.36
CA GLU A 117 6.25 -18.91 15.33
C GLU A 117 7.27 -18.86 16.49
N SER A 118 7.50 -17.68 17.06
CA SER A 118 8.49 -17.48 18.13
C SER A 118 7.98 -17.87 19.52
N LYS A 119 6.67 -17.99 19.73
CA LYS A 119 6.08 -18.42 21.02
C LYS A 119 5.93 -19.93 21.12
N ASP A 120 5.64 -20.60 20.01
CA ASP A 120 5.47 -22.06 19.99
C ASP A 120 6.82 -22.77 20.18
N GLN A 121 7.88 -22.29 19.54
CA GLN A 121 9.24 -22.84 19.71
C GLN A 121 9.82 -22.56 21.12
N ALA A 122 9.50 -21.42 21.72
CA ALA A 122 9.93 -21.09 23.07
C ALA A 122 9.21 -21.95 24.13
N ASN A 123 7.91 -22.21 23.95
CA ASN A 123 7.15 -23.09 24.83
C ASN A 123 7.59 -24.56 24.72
N GLU A 124 7.91 -25.05 23.51
CA GLU A 124 8.41 -26.42 23.34
C GLU A 124 9.78 -26.63 23.99
N GLN A 125 10.72 -25.70 23.82
CA GLN A 125 12.05 -25.79 24.46
C GLN A 125 11.98 -25.69 25.99
N GLN A 126 11.08 -24.86 26.51
CA GLN A 126 10.90 -24.71 27.95
C GLN A 126 10.24 -25.96 28.58
N ASN A 127 9.26 -26.55 27.89
CA ASN A 127 8.65 -27.83 28.31
C ASN A 127 9.65 -28.99 28.26
N GLU A 128 10.53 -29.06 27.26
CA GLU A 128 11.59 -30.09 27.21
C GLU A 128 12.62 -29.91 28.33
N PHE A 129 13.01 -28.67 28.64
CA PHE A 129 13.96 -28.38 29.72
C PHE A 129 13.38 -28.76 31.10
N GLU A 130 12.14 -28.37 31.39
CA GLU A 130 11.45 -28.69 32.65
C GLU A 130 11.25 -30.20 32.82
N ASN A 131 10.89 -30.90 31.74
CA ASN A 131 10.69 -32.35 31.77
C ASN A 131 12.02 -33.12 31.94
N HIS A 132 13.11 -32.61 31.37
CA HIS A 132 14.45 -33.15 31.59
C HIS A 132 14.94 -32.89 33.02
N GLU A 133 14.69 -31.70 33.60
CA GLU A 133 15.09 -31.37 34.97
C GLU A 133 14.36 -32.23 36.03
N MET A 134 13.07 -32.50 35.82
CA MET A 134 12.25 -33.37 36.67
C MET A 134 12.76 -34.82 36.69
N LYS A 135 13.31 -35.31 35.58
CA LYS A 135 13.84 -36.67 35.46
C LYS A 135 15.09 -36.90 36.31
N TRP A 136 15.92 -35.87 36.51
CA TRP A 136 17.15 -35.98 37.32
C TRP A 136 16.93 -35.80 38.81
N LYS A 137 15.79 -35.21 39.23
CA LYS A 137 15.44 -35.02 40.65
C LYS A 137 14.78 -36.25 41.30
N GLN A 138 14.52 -37.32 40.53
CA GLN A 138 13.86 -38.55 41.00
C GLN A 138 14.81 -39.77 41.09
N MET A 139 16.10 -39.59 40.85
CA MET A 139 17.18 -40.56 41.11
C MET A 139 17.99 -40.13 42.32
#